data_AF-A0A6G2VUI3-F1
#
_entry.id   AF-A0A6G2VUI3-F1
#
_cell.length_a   1.000
_cell.length_b   1.000
_cell.length_c   1.000
_cell.angle_alpha   90.00
_cell.angle_beta   90.00
_cell.angle_gamma   90.00
#
_symmetry.space_group_name_H-M   'P 1'
#
loop_
_entity.id
_entity.type
_entity.pdbx_description
1 polymer ?
#
loop_
_entity_poly.entity_id
_entity_poly.type
_entity_poly.pdbx_seq_one_letter_code
_entity_poly.pdbx_strand_id
1 'polypeptide(L)' 'MTATWQDVRSWILRRNPDLAEGDLDPETDIIESRIVDSLQFVELVLFVEELRGEMMQSTDFDLDSFRTLKDIEKNFLTV' A
#
# COMPACT_ATOMS: atom_id res chain seq x y z
N MET A 1 -17.24 -5.55 -0.22
CA MET A 1 -16.62 -4.83 0.90
C MET A 1 -15.70 -3.81 0.24
N THR A 2 -15.86 -2.53 0.53
CA THR A 2 -14.97 -1.49 0.01
C THR A 2 -13.59 -1.69 0.62
N ALA A 3 -12.58 -1.93 -0.22
CA ALA A 3 -11.20 -2.03 0.23
C ALA A 3 -10.73 -0.68 0.79
N THR A 4 -9.92 -0.71 1.83
CA THR A 4 -9.43 0.50 2.52
C THR A 4 -7.93 0.41 2.80
N TRP A 5 -7.34 1.50 3.29
CA TRP A 5 -5.94 1.50 3.74
C TRP A 5 -5.65 0.45 4.83
N GLN A 6 -6.68 -0.02 5.56
CA GLN A 6 -6.55 -1.04 6.59
C GLN A 6 -6.21 -2.42 6.03
N ASP A 7 -6.73 -2.74 4.84
CA ASP A 7 -6.42 -3.99 4.13
C ASP A 7 -4.94 -4.00 3.73
N VAL A 8 -4.46 -2.88 3.20
CA VAL A 8 -3.05 -2.67 2.83
C VAL A 8 -2.15 -2.71 4.07
N ARG A 9 -2.53 -2.03 5.15
CA ARG A 9 -1.79 -2.06 6.42
C ARG A 9 -1.62 -3.48 6.95
N SER A 10 -2.72 -4.26 6.95
CA SER A 10 -2.70 -5.65 7.41
C SER A 10 -1.79 -6.52 6.55
N TRP A 11 -1.76 -6.27 5.23
CA TRP A 11 -0.85 -6.95 4.31
C TRP A 11 0.62 -6.64 4.61
N ILE A 12 0.97 -5.36 4.84
CA ILE A 12 2.34 -4.94 5.19
C ILE A 12 2.79 -5.54 6.52
N LEU A 13 1.94 -5.50 7.55
CA LEU A 13 2.27 -6.07 8.87
C LEU A 13 2.50 -7.58 8.81
N ARG A 14 1.74 -8.29 7.97
CA ARG A 14 1.94 -9.73 7.75
C ARG A 14 3.27 -10.04 7.08
N ARG A 15 3.78 -9.15 6.22
CA ARG A 15 5.07 -9.27 5.53
C ARG A 15 6.25 -8.86 6.41
N ASN A 16 6.01 -7.98 7.38
CA ASN A 16 7.03 -7.40 8.24
C ASN A 16 6.72 -7.73 9.72
N PRO A 17 7.01 -8.96 10.18
CA PRO A 17 6.70 -9.38 11.56
C PRO A 17 7.49 -8.60 12.62
N ASP A 18 8.61 -7.98 12.24
CA ASP A 18 9.41 -7.09 13.11
C ASP A 18 8.80 -5.68 13.25
N LEU A 19 7.84 -5.30 12.40
CA LEU A 19 7.16 -4.01 12.48
C LEU A 19 6.01 -4.11 13.48
N ALA A 20 6.06 -3.34 14.56
CA ALA A 20 4.95 -3.28 15.49
C ALA A 20 3.74 -2.58 14.84
N GLU A 21 2.52 -3.04 15.14
CA GLU A 21 1.31 -2.45 14.56
C GLU A 21 1.21 -0.93 14.84
N GLY A 22 1.69 -0.47 15.99
CA GLY A 22 1.69 0.95 16.37
C GLY A 22 2.67 1.84 15.62
N ASP A 23 3.65 1.28 14.90
CA ASP A 23 4.66 2.04 14.16
C ASP A 23 4.24 2.34 12.71
N LEU A 24 3.14 1.76 12.24
CA LEU A 24 2.62 1.98 10.88
C LEU A 24 1.36 2.84 10.91
N ASP A 25 1.56 4.16 10.87
CA ASP A 25 0.50 5.16 10.73
C ASP A 25 0.09 5.30 9.24
N PRO A 26 -1.19 5.56 8.92
CA PRO A 26 -1.64 5.72 7.54
C PRO A 26 -0.97 6.85 6.77
N GLU A 27 -0.37 7.84 7.45
CA GLU A 27 0.39 8.94 6.85
C GLU A 27 1.91 8.69 6.86
N THR A 28 2.36 7.52 7.35
CA THR A 28 3.77 7.13 7.33
C THR A 28 4.23 6.86 5.91
N ASP A 29 5.40 7.40 5.55
CA ASP A 29 6.04 7.10 4.28
C ASP A 29 6.69 5.70 4.35
N ILE A 30 6.02 4.70 3.77
CA ILE A 30 6.45 3.30 3.81
C ILE A 30 7.65 3.02 2.91
N ILE A 31 7.91 3.89 1.93
CA ILE A 31 9.04 3.75 1.00
C ILE A 31 10.27 4.41 1.61
N GLU A 32 10.15 5.65 2.09
CA GLU A 32 11.25 6.38 2.73
C GLU A 32 11.69 5.72 4.05
N SER A 33 10.72 5.23 4.83
CA SER A 33 11.00 4.48 6.08
C SER A 33 11.53 3.07 5.83
N ARG A 34 11.65 2.63 4.57
CA ARG A 34 12.07 1.27 4.16
C ARG A 34 11.24 0.17 4.81
N ILE A 35 9.96 0.44 5.01
CA ILE A 35 8.99 -0.57 5.46
C ILE A 35 8.65 -1.49 4.28
N VAL A 36 8.63 -0.94 3.08
CA VAL A 36 8.40 -1.65 1.82
C VAL A 36 9.64 -1.52 0.94
N ASP A 37 10.34 -2.63 0.74
CA ASP A 37 11.46 -2.73 -0.20
C ASP A 37 10.99 -2.80 -1.66
N SER A 38 11.91 -2.64 -2.62
CA SER A 38 11.59 -2.67 -4.06
C SER A 38 10.85 -3.93 -4.53
N LEU A 39 11.07 -5.08 -3.88
CA LEU A 39 10.33 -6.32 -4.18
C LEU A 39 8.92 -6.28 -3.59
N GLN A 40 8.79 -5.89 -2.31
CA GLN A 40 7.49 -5.77 -1.65
C GLN A 40 6.61 -4.72 -2.34
N PHE A 41 7.21 -3.68 -2.94
CA PHE A 41 6.49 -2.68 -3.71
C PHE A 41 5.74 -3.29 -4.90
N VAL A 42 6.39 -4.18 -5.66
CA VAL A 42 5.73 -4.87 -6.79
C VAL A 42 4.59 -5.75 -6.28
N GLU A 43 4.78 -6.45 -5.17
CA GLU A 43 3.73 -7.27 -4.55
C GLU A 43 2.57 -6.41 -4.01
N LEU A 44 2.87 -5.21 -3.49
CA LEU A 44 1.88 -4.24 -3.01
C LEU A 44 1.02 -3.71 -4.16
N VAL A 45 1.64 -3.36 -5.29
CA VAL A 45 0.91 -2.93 -6.50
C VAL A 45 -0.08 -4.01 -6.93
N LEU A 46 0.39 -5.27 -7.04
CA LEU A 46 -0.47 -6.41 -7.37
C LEU A 46 -1.62 -6.59 -6.37
N PHE A 47 -1.34 -6.45 -5.08
CA PHE A 47 -2.36 -6.56 -4.04
C PHE A 47 -3.43 -5.46 -4.15
N VAL A 48 -3.03 -4.23 -4.46
CA VAL A 48 -3.96 -3.11 -4.70
C VAL A 48 -4.82 -3.35 -5.95
N GLU A 49 -4.24 -3.91 -7.02
CA GLU A 49 -4.99 -4.33 -8.22
C GLU A 49 -6.05 -5.39 -7.89
N GLU A 50 -5.71 -6.37 -7.05
CA GLU A 50 -6.64 -7.40 -6.58
C GLU A 50 -7.76 -6.80 -5.73
N LEU A 51 -7.44 -5.84 -4.85
CA LEU A 51 -8.42 -5.16 -3.99
C LEU A 51 -9.42 -4.32 -4.80
N ARG A 52 -8.96 -3.60 -5.82
CA ARG A 52 -9.82 -2.79 -6.69
C ARG A 52 -10.52 -3.60 -7.78
N GLY A 53 -10.00 -4.79 -8.10
CA GLY A 53 -10.51 -5.67 -9.15
C GLY A 53 -10.24 -5.18 -10.58
N GLU A 54 -9.29 -4.27 -10.76
CA GLU A 54 -8.92 -3.67 -12.03
C GLU A 54 -7.40 -3.51 -12.13
N MET A 55 -6.84 -3.87 -13.29
CA MET A 55 -5.41 -3.74 -13.57
C MET A 55 -4.98 -2.27 -13.62
N MET A 56 -3.90 -1.94 -12.91
CA MET A 56 -3.24 -0.65 -12.97
C MET A 56 -2.25 -0.62 -14.13
N GLN A 57 -2.28 0.46 -14.90
CA GLN A 57 -1.27 0.70 -15.93
C GLN A 57 -0.06 1.40 -15.30
N SER A 58 1.14 1.22 -15.83
CA SER A 58 2.33 1.91 -15.30
C SER A 58 2.26 3.44 -15.40
N THR A 59 1.35 3.97 -16.21
CA THR A 59 1.02 5.40 -16.32
C THR A 59 -0.06 5.86 -15.35
N ASP A 60 -0.72 4.93 -14.65
CA ASP A 60 -1.82 5.20 -13.73
C ASP A 60 -1.32 5.50 -12.32
N PHE A 61 -0.06 5.17 -12.02
CA PHE A 61 0.53 5.38 -10.71
C PHE A 61 1.97 5.87 -10.76
N ASP A 62 2.30 6.70 -9.76
CA ASP A 62 3.64 7.15 -9.46
C ASP A 62 4.07 6.63 -8.09
N LEU A 63 5.38 6.67 -7.82
CA LEU A 63 5.93 6.31 -6.52
C LEU A 63 5.32 7.14 -5.38
N ASP A 64 4.95 8.39 -5.67
CA ASP A 64 4.30 9.30 -4.71
C ASP A 64 2.93 8.79 -4.24
N SER A 65 2.14 8.22 -5.16
CA SER A 65 0.82 7.63 -4.86
C SER A 65 0.89 6.39 -3.95
N PHE A 66 2.09 5.84 -3.74
CA PHE A 66 2.33 4.69 -2.88
C PHE A 66 3.17 5.02 -1.64
N ARG A 67 3.54 6.29 -1.43
CA ARG A 67 4.32 6.69 -0.24
C ARG A 67 3.57 6.38 1.04
N THR A 68 2.27 6.67 1.10
CA THR A 68 1.48 6.50 2.32
C THR A 68 0.28 5.60 2.08
N LEU A 69 -0.19 4.93 3.14
CA LEU A 69 -1.39 4.09 3.05
C LEU A 69 -2.64 4.91 2.68
N LYS A 70 -2.70 6.16 3.15
CA LYS A 70 -3.75 7.11 2.74
C LYS A 70 -3.69 7.45 1.27
N ASP A 71 -2.50 7.68 0.71
CA ASP A 71 -2.36 7.93 -0.73
C ASP A 71 -2.84 6.74 -1.53
N ILE A 72 -2.49 5.52 -1.11
CA ILE A 72 -2.94 4.31 -1.79
C ILE A 72 -4.47 4.23 -1.78
N GLU A 73 -5.10 4.46 -0.63
CA GLU A 73 -6.56 4.44 -0.54
C GLU A 73 -7.20 5.55 -1.39
N LYS A 74 -6.69 6.77 -1.30
CA LYS A 74 -7.25 7.95 -1.98
C LYS A 74 -7.13 7.84 -3.50
N ASN A 75 -6.00 7.33 -3.99
CA ASN A 75 -5.72 7.24 -5.43
C ASN A 75 -6.31 5.97 -6.05
N PHE A 76 -6.34 4.84 -5.33
CA PHE A 76 -6.68 3.53 -5.93
C PHE A 76 -7.92 2.84 -5.36
N LEU A 77 -8.31 3.10 -4.10
CA LEU A 77 -9.38 2.36 -3.40
C LEU A 77 -10.66 3.19 -3.15
N THR A 78 -10.61 4.51 -3.32
CA THR A 78 -11.77 5.41 -3.24
C THR A 78 -12.63 5.25 -4.49
N VAL A 79 -13.54 4.27 -4.49
CA VAL A 79 -14.60 4.07 -5.49
C VAL A 79 -15.98 4.32 -4.90
#